data_AF-A0A9E7N7R3-F1
#
_entry.id   AF-A0A9E7N7R3-F1
#
_cell.length_a   1.000
_cell.length_b   1.000
_cell.length_c   1.000
_cell.angle_alpha   90.00
_cell.angle_beta   90.00
_cell.angle_gamma   90.00
#
_symmetry.space_group_name_H-M   'P 1'
#
loop_
_entity.id
_entity.type
_entity.pdbx_description
1 polymer ?
#
loop_
_entity_poly.entity_id
_entity_poly.type
_entity_poly.pdbx_seq_one_letter_code
_entity_poly.pdbx_strand_id
1 'polypeptide(L)'
;MNRRQALTFTGVAFASAFAGCLGNISGTTPENEDDDNNSANSGHDAEMEDNPSGCSFNVEIVEDPPDDALLVIAEDENLREIEIIDRIFEEATNSEKQHGTVTRGSGEYEQFSVVPESTDEFEEAKATLKSLPQYDNPVYPSGVYVKSESDEIVVAIVEQCQT
;
A
#
# COMPACT_ATOMS: atom_id res chain seq x y z
N MET A 1 2.15 26.84 45.19
CA MET A 1 0.69 27.06 45.17
C MET A 1 0.26 27.44 43.76
N ASN A 2 -0.45 26.50 43.14
CA ASN A 2 -1.35 26.54 41.97
C ASN A 2 -1.53 27.85 41.18
N ARG A 3 -1.29 27.76 39.86
CA ARG A 3 -2.25 28.25 38.85
C ARG A 3 -2.26 27.28 37.66
N ARG A 4 -3.32 26.49 37.59
CA ARG A 4 -3.63 25.54 36.52
C ARG A 4 -4.10 26.34 35.29
N GLN A 5 -3.57 26.03 34.12
CA GLN A 5 -4.17 26.43 32.84
C GLN A 5 -5.05 25.27 32.38
N ALA A 6 -6.36 25.52 32.27
CA ALA A 6 -7.32 24.63 31.67
C ALA A 6 -7.76 25.28 30.35
N LEU A 7 -7.41 24.64 29.23
CA LEU A 7 -7.99 24.97 27.93
C LEU A 7 -9.08 23.93 27.65
N THR A 8 -10.31 24.38 27.87
CA THR A 8 -11.55 23.78 27.40
C THR A 8 -11.54 23.70 25.87
N PHE A 9 -11.41 22.49 25.32
CA PHE A 9 -11.79 22.22 23.93
C PHE A 9 -13.29 21.94 23.91
N THR A 10 -14.02 22.86 23.28
CA THR A 10 -15.47 22.77 23.06
C THR A 10 -15.70 22.37 21.61
N GLY A 11 -16.47 21.31 21.38
CA GLY A 11 -17.35 21.23 20.21
C GLY A 11 -17.03 20.14 19.20
N VAL A 12 -17.59 18.94 19.44
CA VAL A 12 -18.05 18.05 18.36
C VAL A 12 -19.41 18.57 17.89
N ALA A 13 -19.60 18.72 16.58
CA ALA A 13 -20.93 18.76 15.99
C ALA A 13 -20.91 18.08 14.61
N PHE A 14 -21.36 16.82 14.59
CA PHE A 14 -21.85 16.15 13.39
C PHE A 14 -23.07 16.90 12.87
N ALA A 15 -23.08 17.24 11.57
CA ALA A 15 -24.28 17.66 10.87
C ALA A 15 -24.42 16.82 9.60
N SER A 16 -25.16 15.72 9.71
CA SER A 16 -25.72 14.95 8.62
C SER A 16 -26.97 15.66 8.09
N ALA A 17 -27.00 15.94 6.78
CA ALA A 17 -28.21 16.33 6.08
C ALA A 17 -28.18 15.81 4.63
N PHE A 18 -28.66 14.58 4.45
CA PHE A 18 -29.17 14.10 3.17
C PHE A 18 -30.68 14.36 3.13
N ALA A 19 -31.15 15.20 2.21
CA ALA A 19 -32.56 15.21 1.79
C ALA A 19 -32.78 15.96 0.46
N GLY A 20 -33.34 15.23 -0.51
CA GLY A 20 -34.24 15.72 -1.57
C GLY A 20 -33.57 16.17 -2.88
N CYS A 21 -34.12 15.94 -4.08
CA CYS A 21 -35.42 15.42 -4.48
C CYS A 21 -35.39 14.84 -5.91
N LEU A 22 -36.18 13.77 -6.06
CA LEU A 22 -36.87 13.24 -7.24
C LEU A 22 -37.01 14.20 -8.44
N GLY A 23 -36.38 13.83 -9.55
CA GLY A 23 -36.71 14.31 -10.90
C GLY A 23 -37.60 13.30 -11.62
N ASN A 24 -38.85 13.69 -11.87
CA ASN A 24 -39.82 13.01 -12.74
C ASN A 24 -39.25 12.70 -14.13
N ILE A 25 -39.36 11.46 -14.59
CA ILE A 25 -39.38 11.12 -16.02
C ILE A 25 -40.69 10.39 -16.31
N SER A 26 -41.65 11.13 -16.87
CA SER A 26 -42.87 10.62 -17.49
C SER A 26 -42.66 10.38 -18.98
N GLY A 27 -43.13 9.22 -19.45
CA GLY A 27 -43.44 8.94 -20.86
C GLY A 27 -42.24 8.46 -21.67
N THR A 28 -42.32 7.46 -22.53
CA THR A 28 -43.45 6.72 -23.14
C THR A 28 -42.84 5.48 -23.79
N THR A 29 -43.46 4.31 -23.63
CA THR A 29 -43.16 3.10 -24.39
C THR A 29 -43.42 3.31 -25.89
N PRO A 30 -42.60 2.73 -26.77
CA PRO A 30 -43.17 1.97 -27.87
C PRO A 30 -42.54 0.57 -28.00
N GLU A 31 -43.42 -0.41 -28.18
CA GLU A 31 -43.13 -1.74 -28.71
C GLU A 31 -42.51 -1.63 -30.11
N ASN A 32 -41.52 -2.47 -30.40
CA ASN A 32 -41.37 -3.16 -31.68
C ASN A 32 -40.52 -4.42 -31.50
N GLU A 33 -40.97 -5.46 -32.19
CA GLU A 33 -40.54 -6.85 -32.17
C GLU A 33 -39.23 -7.10 -32.96
N ASP A 34 -38.55 -8.18 -32.57
CA ASP A 34 -37.69 -9.10 -33.33
C ASP A 34 -36.57 -8.55 -34.24
N ASP A 35 -35.30 -8.82 -33.88
CA ASP A 35 -34.53 -9.92 -34.50
C ASP A 35 -33.05 -9.95 -34.01
N ASP A 36 -32.53 -11.17 -33.94
CA ASP A 36 -31.13 -11.59 -34.04
C ASP A 36 -30.07 -11.18 -33.00
N ASN A 37 -29.75 -12.17 -32.15
CA ASN A 37 -28.44 -12.84 -32.15
C ASN A 37 -27.19 -11.95 -32.04
N ASN A 38 -26.59 -11.86 -30.86
CA ASN A 38 -25.35 -12.59 -30.55
C ASN A 38 -24.82 -12.16 -29.17
N SER A 39 -24.23 -13.12 -28.50
CA SER A 39 -23.45 -12.99 -27.28
C SER A 39 -22.46 -11.81 -27.37
N ALA A 40 -22.67 -10.78 -26.56
CA ALA A 40 -21.64 -9.80 -26.24
C ALA A 40 -21.36 -9.89 -24.75
N ASN A 41 -20.58 -10.91 -24.41
CA ASN A 41 -19.68 -10.92 -23.27
C ASN A 41 -18.94 -9.58 -23.28
N SER A 42 -19.42 -8.62 -22.49
CA SER A 42 -18.77 -7.31 -22.38
C SER A 42 -17.52 -7.53 -21.55
N GLY A 43 -16.43 -7.74 -22.27
CA GLY A 43 -15.08 -7.92 -21.75
C GLY A 43 -14.79 -6.90 -20.67
N HIS A 44 -14.68 -7.39 -19.45
CA HIS A 44 -13.70 -6.86 -18.53
C HIS A 44 -12.36 -7.48 -18.94
N ASP A 45 -11.83 -7.04 -20.09
CA ASP A 45 -10.39 -7.02 -20.27
C ASP A 45 -9.92 -5.81 -19.45
N ALA A 46 -9.90 -5.98 -18.12
CA ALA A 46 -8.79 -5.42 -17.38
C ALA A 46 -7.60 -6.19 -17.93
N GLU A 47 -6.87 -5.55 -18.85
CA GLU A 47 -5.53 -5.98 -19.21
C GLU A 47 -4.77 -6.04 -17.88
N MET A 48 -4.77 -7.22 -17.25
CA MET A 48 -3.79 -7.55 -16.23
C MET A 48 -2.48 -7.39 -16.97
N GLU A 49 -1.77 -6.30 -16.69
CA GLU A 49 -0.37 -6.21 -17.00
C GLU A 49 0.26 -7.50 -16.45
N ASP A 50 0.68 -8.34 -17.38
CA ASP A 50 1.22 -9.65 -17.14
C ASP A 50 2.47 -9.44 -16.28
N ASN A 51 2.35 -9.54 -14.96
CA ASN A 51 3.47 -9.38 -14.05
C ASN A 51 4.52 -10.42 -14.48
N PRO A 52 5.62 -10.00 -15.14
CA PRO A 52 6.47 -10.92 -15.88
C PRO A 52 7.22 -11.87 -14.92
N SER A 53 7.21 -11.58 -13.62
CA SER A 53 7.88 -12.35 -12.57
C SER A 53 6.97 -13.26 -11.74
N GLY A 54 5.66 -13.00 -11.68
CA GLY A 54 4.78 -13.64 -10.67
C GLY A 54 5.18 -13.34 -9.21
N CYS A 55 6.09 -12.37 -9.01
CA CYS A 55 6.64 -11.96 -7.73
C CYS A 55 6.24 -10.52 -7.39
N SER A 56 6.31 -10.20 -6.11
CA SER A 56 6.07 -8.87 -5.56
C SER A 56 6.98 -8.64 -4.35
N PHE A 57 7.14 -7.39 -3.95
CA PHE A 57 7.74 -7.06 -2.66
C PHE A 57 6.63 -6.71 -1.69
N ASN A 58 6.50 -7.51 -0.64
CA ASN A 58 5.62 -7.21 0.47
C ASN A 58 6.37 -6.30 1.45
N VAL A 59 5.67 -5.29 1.93
CA VAL A 59 6.22 -4.22 2.74
C VAL A 59 5.36 -4.06 3.99
N GLU A 60 6.01 -4.00 5.14
CA GLU A 60 5.39 -3.66 6.43
C GLU A 60 6.02 -2.36 6.94
N ILE A 61 5.20 -1.35 7.27
CA ILE A 61 5.67 -0.07 7.83
C ILE A 61 5.92 -0.26 9.32
N VAL A 62 7.12 0.12 9.78
CA VAL A 62 7.60 -0.15 11.14
C VAL A 62 7.85 1.16 11.89
N GLU A 63 6.93 1.55 12.79
CA GLU A 63 7.10 2.75 13.61
C GLU A 63 8.20 2.61 14.68
N ASP A 64 8.29 1.43 15.30
CA ASP A 64 9.25 1.11 16.36
C ASP A 64 10.02 -0.17 15.99
N PRO A 65 11.17 -0.05 15.29
CA PRO A 65 11.95 -1.21 14.87
C PRO A 65 12.66 -1.89 16.05
N PRO A 66 12.92 -3.20 15.98
CA PRO A 66 13.65 -3.91 17.03
C PRO A 66 15.04 -3.31 17.28
N ASP A 67 15.46 -3.21 18.55
CA ASP A 67 16.80 -2.75 18.94
C ASP A 67 17.94 -3.58 18.33
N ASP A 68 17.66 -4.84 17.97
CA ASP A 68 18.62 -5.78 17.38
C ASP A 68 18.54 -5.88 15.84
N ALA A 69 17.59 -5.18 15.20
CA ALA A 69 17.52 -5.10 13.75
C ALA A 69 18.56 -4.09 13.21
N LEU A 70 19.32 -4.51 12.18
CA LEU A 70 20.22 -3.60 11.48
C LEU A 70 19.41 -2.76 10.48
N LEU A 71 19.33 -1.47 10.74
CA LEU A 71 18.68 -0.51 9.84
C LEU A 71 19.63 -0.12 8.71
N VAL A 72 19.22 -0.35 7.48
CA VAL A 72 19.90 0.13 6.28
C VAL A 72 19.33 1.49 5.92
N ILE A 73 20.19 2.50 5.73
CA ILE A 73 19.75 3.82 5.28
C ILE A 73 19.64 3.81 3.75
N ALA A 74 18.45 4.10 3.23
CA ALA A 74 18.15 4.03 1.79
C ALA A 74 19.05 4.97 0.98
N GLU A 75 19.30 6.17 1.49
CA GLU A 75 20.13 7.18 0.85
C GLU A 75 21.62 6.80 0.84
N ASP A 76 22.15 6.24 1.94
CA ASP A 76 23.57 5.87 2.02
C ASP A 76 23.93 4.72 1.07
N GLU A 77 23.02 3.77 0.91
CA GLU A 77 23.19 2.60 0.02
C GLU A 77 22.66 2.86 -1.41
N ASN A 78 22.23 4.09 -1.73
CA ASN A 78 21.63 4.48 -3.01
C ASN A 78 20.43 3.59 -3.41
N LEU A 79 19.70 3.04 -2.43
CA LEU A 79 18.56 2.16 -2.70
C LEU A 79 17.43 2.89 -3.42
N ARG A 80 17.36 4.22 -3.28
CA ARG A 80 16.40 5.07 -4.00
C ARG A 80 16.66 5.19 -5.50
N GLU A 81 17.84 4.80 -5.98
CA GLU A 81 18.10 4.72 -7.42
C GLU A 81 17.40 3.50 -8.04
N ILE A 82 16.97 2.54 -7.22
CA ILE A 82 16.20 1.37 -7.63
C ILE A 82 14.72 1.74 -7.63
N GLU A 83 14.14 1.77 -8.83
CA GLU A 83 12.80 2.33 -9.09
C GLU A 83 11.71 1.73 -8.18
N ILE A 84 11.68 0.42 -8.00
CA ILE A 84 10.69 -0.21 -7.10
C ILE A 84 10.88 0.16 -5.63
N ILE A 85 12.11 0.38 -5.16
CA ILE A 85 12.34 0.80 -3.77
C ILE A 85 11.86 2.24 -3.59
N ASP A 86 12.07 3.10 -4.58
CA ASP A 86 11.53 4.46 -4.54
C ASP A 86 9.99 4.44 -4.49
N ARG A 87 9.34 3.65 -5.36
CA ARG A 87 7.88 3.45 -5.33
C ARG A 87 7.36 2.91 -4.00
N ILE A 88 8.11 2.03 -3.33
CA ILE A 88 7.76 1.54 -1.99
C ILE A 88 7.62 2.70 -1.00
N PHE A 89 8.58 3.62 -0.98
CA PHE A 89 8.54 4.75 -0.06
C PHE A 89 7.52 5.82 -0.48
N GLU A 90 7.32 6.05 -1.78
CA GLU A 90 6.22 6.88 -2.27
C GLU A 90 4.86 6.34 -1.81
N GLU A 91 4.65 5.02 -1.88
CA GLU A 91 3.41 4.40 -1.39
C GLU A 91 3.30 4.47 0.13
N ALA A 92 4.38 4.17 0.86
CA ALA A 92 4.40 4.19 2.32
C ALA A 92 4.08 5.56 2.93
N THR A 93 4.39 6.65 2.21
CA THR A 93 4.14 8.03 2.66
C THR A 93 2.83 8.61 2.15
N ASN A 94 2.14 7.92 1.24
CA ASN A 94 0.93 8.40 0.61
C ASN A 94 -0.31 8.14 1.50
N SER A 95 -0.76 9.19 2.20
CA SER A 95 -1.95 9.12 3.08
C SER A 95 -3.27 8.82 2.37
N GLU A 96 -3.33 8.89 1.04
CA GLU A 96 -4.54 8.58 0.27
C GLU A 96 -4.63 7.09 -0.11
N LYS A 97 -3.51 6.36 -0.03
CA LYS A 97 -3.46 4.92 -0.30
C LYS A 97 -3.99 4.14 0.89
N GLN A 98 -4.81 3.12 0.59
CA GLN A 98 -5.29 2.21 1.62
C GLN A 98 -4.33 1.04 1.73
N HIS A 99 -3.64 0.95 2.86
CA HIS A 99 -2.84 -0.21 3.22
C HIS A 99 -3.69 -1.26 3.95
N GLY A 100 -3.28 -2.52 3.83
CA GLY A 100 -3.77 -3.59 4.69
C GLY A 100 -3.16 -3.49 6.09
N THR A 101 -3.59 -4.38 6.98
CA THR A 101 -3.01 -4.50 8.32
C THR A 101 -2.67 -5.96 8.60
N VAL A 102 -1.54 -6.20 9.25
CA VAL A 102 -1.13 -7.52 9.74
C VAL A 102 -0.76 -7.46 11.20
N THR A 103 -1.13 -8.50 11.95
CA THR A 103 -0.79 -8.63 13.36
C THR A 103 0.40 -9.57 13.52
N ARG A 104 1.45 -9.08 14.16
CA ARG A 104 2.63 -9.84 14.61
C ARG A 104 2.64 -9.91 16.13
N GLY A 105 3.62 -10.61 16.71
CA GLY A 105 3.74 -10.72 18.17
C GLY A 105 4.02 -9.38 18.86
N SER A 106 4.66 -8.44 18.16
CA SER A 106 5.01 -7.10 18.63
C SER A 106 3.89 -6.07 18.46
N GLY A 107 2.89 -6.31 17.61
CA GLY A 107 1.83 -5.33 17.35
C GLY A 107 1.14 -5.51 16.00
N GLU A 108 0.38 -4.48 15.62
CA GLU A 108 -0.24 -4.35 14.30
C GLU A 108 0.62 -3.46 13.41
N TYR A 109 0.72 -3.83 12.14
CA TYR A 109 1.55 -3.17 11.14
C TYR A 109 0.71 -2.85 9.91
N GLU A 110 0.88 -1.65 9.36
CA GLU A 110 0.40 -1.35 8.01
C GLU A 110 1.21 -2.16 7.00
N GLN A 111 0.53 -2.75 6.02
CA GLN A 111 1.18 -3.55 4.98
C GLN A 111 0.62 -3.28 3.59
N PHE A 112 1.49 -3.38 2.59
CA PHE A 112 1.12 -3.34 1.18
C PHE A 112 2.09 -4.21 0.38
N SER A 113 1.82 -4.33 -0.92
CA SER A 113 2.70 -5.05 -1.83
C SER A 113 2.92 -4.22 -3.09
N VAL A 114 4.17 -4.10 -3.52
CA VAL A 114 4.55 -3.43 -4.76
C VAL A 114 4.95 -4.48 -5.78
N VAL A 115 4.34 -4.41 -6.96
CA VAL A 115 4.64 -5.29 -8.08
C VAL A 115 5.70 -4.62 -8.97
N PRO A 116 6.78 -5.33 -9.35
CA PRO A 116 7.73 -4.85 -10.35
C PRO A 116 7.06 -4.65 -11.71
N GLU A 117 7.41 -3.55 -12.36
CA GLU A 117 6.97 -3.21 -13.71
C GLU A 117 7.76 -3.99 -14.77
N SER A 118 8.92 -4.54 -14.41
CA SER A 118 9.71 -5.39 -15.30
C SER A 118 10.50 -6.47 -14.55
N THR A 119 10.94 -7.50 -15.29
CA THR A 119 11.86 -8.52 -14.76
C THR A 119 13.21 -7.93 -14.38
N ASP A 120 13.73 -6.97 -15.16
CA ASP A 120 15.04 -6.35 -14.89
C ASP A 120 15.00 -5.56 -13.57
N GLU A 121 13.94 -4.78 -13.36
CA GLU A 121 13.70 -4.07 -12.10
C GLU A 121 13.60 -5.04 -10.91
N PHE A 122 12.86 -6.14 -11.07
CA PHE A 122 12.75 -7.17 -10.04
C PHE A 122 14.10 -7.77 -9.68
N GLU A 123 14.89 -8.17 -10.67
CA GLU A 123 16.19 -8.81 -10.44
C GLU A 123 17.22 -7.83 -9.84
N GLU A 124 17.19 -6.56 -10.22
CA GLU A 124 18.02 -5.50 -9.62
C GLU A 124 17.68 -5.29 -8.13
N ALA A 125 16.40 -5.10 -7.82
CA ALA A 125 15.94 -4.94 -6.45
C ALA A 125 16.25 -6.17 -5.60
N LYS A 126 15.98 -7.36 -6.15
CA LYS A 126 16.27 -8.64 -5.49
C LYS A 126 17.75 -8.83 -5.21
N ALA A 127 18.61 -8.57 -6.19
CA ALA A 127 20.06 -8.69 -6.03
C ALA A 127 20.57 -7.74 -4.94
N THR A 128 20.06 -6.51 -4.92
CA THR A 128 20.42 -5.50 -3.94
C THR A 128 19.95 -5.90 -2.54
N LEU A 129 18.66 -6.19 -2.35
CA LEU A 129 18.09 -6.57 -1.05
C LEU A 129 18.71 -7.86 -0.50
N LYS A 130 19.10 -8.83 -1.35
CA LYS A 130 19.80 -10.04 -0.91
C LYS A 130 21.19 -9.78 -0.31
N SER A 131 21.84 -8.69 -0.72
CA SER A 131 23.17 -8.34 -0.21
C SER A 131 23.12 -7.65 1.15
N LEU A 132 21.95 -7.15 1.54
CA LEU A 132 21.71 -6.41 2.78
C LEU A 132 21.42 -7.34 3.97
N PRO A 133 21.61 -6.87 5.21
CA PRO A 133 21.24 -7.63 6.41
C PRO A 133 19.76 -8.01 6.41
N GLN A 134 19.50 -9.31 6.56
CA GLN A 134 18.16 -9.85 6.73
C GLN A 134 17.84 -9.99 8.22
N TYR A 135 16.64 -9.58 8.60
CA TYR A 135 16.09 -9.80 9.94
C TYR A 135 15.01 -10.88 9.88
N ASP A 136 15.08 -11.84 10.79
CA ASP A 136 14.07 -12.90 10.91
C ASP A 136 13.75 -13.16 12.38
N ASN A 137 12.51 -12.87 12.76
CA ASN A 137 12.03 -12.97 14.13
C ASN A 137 10.54 -13.34 14.12
N PRO A 138 10.08 -14.29 14.97
CA PRO A 138 8.66 -14.66 15.01
C PRO A 138 7.75 -13.56 15.58
N VAL A 139 8.29 -12.55 16.25
CA VAL A 139 7.55 -11.49 16.93
C VAL A 139 7.37 -10.28 16.02
N TYR A 140 8.36 -9.96 15.19
CA TYR A 140 8.42 -8.75 14.35
C TYR A 140 8.31 -9.09 12.85
N PRO A 141 8.10 -8.11 11.96
CA PRO A 141 8.19 -8.32 10.52
C PRO A 141 9.56 -8.90 10.12
N SER A 142 9.58 -9.95 9.29
CA SER A 142 10.83 -10.46 8.71
C SER A 142 11.15 -9.70 7.42
N GLY A 143 12.44 -9.53 7.11
CA GLY A 143 12.89 -8.90 5.86
C GLY A 143 14.10 -7.98 6.05
N VAL A 144 14.35 -7.14 5.05
CA VAL A 144 15.35 -6.07 5.14
C VAL A 144 14.70 -4.84 5.74
N TYR A 145 15.28 -4.32 6.81
CA TYR A 145 14.82 -3.09 7.43
C TYR A 145 15.51 -1.90 6.77
N VAL A 146 14.74 -1.11 6.03
CA VAL A 146 15.23 0.05 5.31
C VAL A 146 14.59 1.31 5.91
N LYS A 147 15.43 2.30 6.22
CA LYS A 147 15.02 3.62 6.69
C LYS A 147 15.25 4.65 5.59
N SER A 148 14.25 5.48 5.33
CA SER A 148 14.40 6.72 4.58
C SER A 148 14.75 7.86 5.54
N GLU A 149 15.87 8.54 5.34
CA GLU A 149 16.15 9.79 6.08
C GLU A 149 15.26 10.93 5.62
N SER A 150 14.89 10.94 4.34
CA SER A 150 14.07 12.00 3.74
C SER A 150 12.61 11.98 4.22
N ASP A 151 12.04 10.80 4.42
CA ASP A 151 10.64 10.62 4.83
C ASP A 151 10.46 10.26 6.31
N GLU A 152 11.57 10.05 7.03
CA GLU A 152 11.59 9.61 8.42
C GLU A 152 10.80 8.31 8.70
N ILE A 153 10.68 7.43 7.68
CA ILE A 153 9.94 6.16 7.76
C ILE A 153 10.87 4.95 7.69
N VAL A 154 10.49 3.88 8.39
CA VAL A 154 11.17 2.57 8.33
C VAL A 154 10.20 1.55 7.77
N VAL A 155 10.70 0.72 6.86
CA VAL A 155 9.95 -0.38 6.25
C VAL A 155 10.71 -1.69 6.38
N ALA A 156 10.00 -2.80 6.57
CA ALA A 156 10.52 -4.14 6.40
C ALA A 156 10.09 -4.68 5.04
N ILE A 157 11.05 -5.05 4.19
CA ILE A 157 10.81 -5.47 2.80
C ILE A 157 11.14 -6.95 2.64
N VAL A 158 10.20 -7.72 2.07
CA VAL A 158 10.40 -9.15 1.76
C VAL A 158 9.88 -9.51 0.37
N GLU A 159 10.65 -10.32 -0.36
CA GLU A 159 10.25 -10.91 -1.64
C GLU A 159 9.14 -11.96 -1.43
N GLN A 160 8.06 -11.89 -2.21
CA GLN A 160 7.00 -12.89 -2.26
C GLN A 160 6.72 -13.31 -3.71
N CYS A 161 6.97 -14.57 -4.02
CA CYS A 161 6.67 -15.17 -5.32
C CYS A 161 5.59 -16.25 -5.19
N GLN A 162 4.61 -16.25 -6.09
CA GLN A 162 3.61 -17.32 -6.14
C GLN A 162 4.26 -18.60 -6.70
N THR A 163 4.06 -19.72 -6.03
CA THR A 163 4.58 -21.06 -6.41
C THR A 163 3.52 -21.91 -7.10
#